data_AF-A0A0R1TCV5-F1
#
_entry.id   AF-A0A0R1TCV5-F1
#
_cell.length_a   1.000
_cell.length_b   1.000
_cell.length_c   1.000
_cell.angle_alpha   90.00
_cell.angle_beta   90.00
_cell.angle_gamma   90.00
#
_symmetry.space_group_name_H-M   'P 1'
#
loop_
_entity.id
_entity.type
_entity.pdbx_description
1 polymer ?
#
loop_
_entity_poly.entity_id
_entity_poly.type
_entity_poly.pdbx_seq_one_letter_code
_entity_poly.pdbx_strand_id
1 'polypeptide(L)'
;MEMSEILVQENQASLPKFGLADIDRLAAMVKEKAGNNWDKICLLIALNHRIVYFHAGTQTTAENNNWIKKKLNTVYFFEHSSLCQTTHRINSVACRLPSEVHHFVKY
;
A
#
# COMPACT_ATOMS: atom_id res chain seq x y z
N MET A 1 -13.98 9.20 1.36
CA MET A 1 -13.97 7.83 0.85
C MET A 1 -14.43 6.97 2.00
N GLU A 2 -15.60 6.38 1.83
CA GLU A 2 -16.25 5.56 2.85
C GLU A 2 -15.50 4.23 3.04
N MET A 3 -15.66 3.61 4.22
CA MET A 3 -15.03 2.33 4.51
C MET A 3 -15.41 1.25 3.49
N SER A 4 -16.68 1.23 3.08
CA SER A 4 -17.19 0.29 2.08
C SER A 4 -16.46 0.44 0.73
N GLU A 5 -16.16 1.67 0.31
CA GLU A 5 -15.44 1.95 -0.93
C GLU A 5 -14.00 1.42 -0.87
N ILE A 6 -13.33 1.55 0.29
CA ILE A 6 -11.98 1.03 0.50
C ILE A 6 -11.96 -0.49 0.41
N LEU A 7 -12.90 -1.18 1.07
CA LEU A 7 -12.99 -2.63 1.03
C LEU A 7 -13.29 -3.16 -0.38
N VAL A 8 -14.13 -2.44 -1.14
CA VAL A 8 -14.38 -2.78 -2.56
C VAL A 8 -13.08 -2.64 -3.38
N GLN A 9 -12.33 -1.56 -3.19
CA GLN A 9 -11.05 -1.38 -3.89
C GLN A 9 -10.01 -2.43 -3.50
N GLU A 10 -9.92 -2.83 -2.22
CA GLU A 10 -9.04 -3.91 -1.76
C GLU A 10 -9.40 -5.25 -2.43
N ASN A 11 -10.69 -5.59 -2.47
CA ASN A 11 -11.15 -6.81 -3.12
C ASN A 11 -10.88 -6.79 -4.64
N GLN A 12 -11.04 -5.64 -5.29
CA GLN A 12 -10.76 -5.50 -6.73
C GLN A 12 -9.27 -5.53 -7.06
N ALA A 13 -8.41 -5.09 -6.13
CA ALA A 13 -6.96 -5.11 -6.29
C ALA A 13 -6.35 -6.49 -6.02
N SER A 14 -7.12 -7.42 -5.42
CA SER A 14 -6.66 -8.76 -5.08
C SER A 14 -6.44 -9.63 -6.33
N LEU A 15 -5.27 -10.27 -6.39
CA LEU A 15 -4.91 -11.17 -7.49
C LEU A 15 -5.27 -12.63 -7.13
N PRO A 16 -6.05 -13.35 -7.96
CA PRO A 16 -6.38 -14.76 -7.70
C PRO A 16 -5.15 -15.67 -7.63
N LYS A 17 -4.09 -15.30 -8.36
CA LYS A 17 -2.77 -15.94 -8.33
C LYS A 17 -1.70 -14.87 -8.48
N PHE A 18 -0.69 -14.91 -7.63
CA PHE A 18 0.48 -14.05 -7.72
C PHE A 18 1.71 -14.84 -7.25
N GLY A 19 2.76 -14.86 -8.07
CA GLY A 19 3.98 -15.61 -7.78
C GLY A 19 5.25 -14.84 -8.13
N LEU A 20 6.39 -15.51 -7.95
CA LEU A 20 7.70 -14.90 -8.22
C LEU A 20 7.87 -14.45 -9.67
N ALA A 21 7.27 -15.17 -10.62
CA ALA A 21 7.33 -14.85 -12.05
C ALA A 21 6.60 -13.54 -12.41
N ASP A 22 5.70 -13.07 -11.56
CA ASP A 22 4.88 -11.88 -11.81
C ASP A 22 5.51 -10.59 -11.24
N ILE A 23 6.56 -10.71 -10.44
CA ILE A 23 7.16 -9.59 -9.70
C ILE A 23 7.65 -8.49 -10.63
N ASP A 24 8.45 -8.85 -11.65
CA ASP A 24 9.05 -7.87 -12.54
C ASP A 24 8.00 -7.17 -13.38
N ARG A 25 6.98 -7.92 -13.82
CA ARG A 25 5.82 -7.36 -14.52
C ARG A 25 5.08 -6.37 -13.63
N LEU A 26 4.85 -6.73 -12.37
CA LEU A 26 4.17 -5.85 -11.42
C LEU A 26 4.98 -4.57 -11.20
N ALA A 27 6.27 -4.69 -10.93
CA ALA A 27 7.17 -3.56 -10.75
C ALA A 27 7.20 -2.63 -11.98
N ALA A 28 7.24 -3.20 -13.19
CA ALA A 28 7.17 -2.44 -14.44
C ALA A 28 5.85 -1.67 -14.57
N MET A 29 4.71 -2.29 -14.26
CA MET A 29 3.40 -1.61 -14.25
C MET A 29 3.33 -0.49 -13.22
N VAL A 30 3.92 -0.68 -12.03
CA VAL A 30 3.99 0.40 -11.01
C VAL A 30 4.83 1.56 -11.54
N LYS A 31 5.98 1.26 -12.15
CA LYS A 31 6.88 2.25 -12.72
C LYS A 31 6.19 3.06 -13.82
N GLU A 32 5.50 2.38 -14.74
CA GLU A 32 4.72 3.03 -15.79
C GLU A 32 3.67 3.98 -15.20
N LYS A 33 2.89 3.52 -14.22
CA LYS A 33 1.87 4.35 -13.55
C LYS A 33 2.47 5.51 -12.73
N ALA A 34 3.63 5.30 -12.12
CA ALA A 34 4.30 6.34 -11.34
C ALA A 34 4.88 7.44 -12.23
N GLY A 35 5.28 7.11 -13.47
CA GLY A 35 5.86 8.04 -14.43
C GLY A 35 7.02 8.82 -13.80
N ASN A 36 6.94 10.16 -13.87
CA ASN A 36 7.96 11.07 -13.33
C ASN A 36 8.12 11.01 -11.80
N ASN A 37 7.20 10.34 -11.09
CA ASN A 37 7.29 10.17 -9.64
C ASN A 37 8.02 8.88 -9.24
N TRP A 38 8.46 8.03 -10.17
CA TRP A 38 9.13 6.77 -9.86
C TRP A 38 10.36 6.94 -8.94
N ASP A 39 11.11 8.02 -9.16
CA ASP A 39 12.30 8.33 -8.35
C ASP A 39 11.97 8.90 -6.96
N LYS A 40 10.70 9.21 -6.69
CA LYS A 40 10.22 9.77 -5.41
C LYS A 40 9.50 8.73 -4.55
N ILE A 41 9.38 7.49 -5.02
CA ILE A 41 8.66 6.45 -4.29
C ILE A 41 9.58 5.29 -3.91
N CYS A 42 9.22 4.61 -2.83
CA CYS A 42 9.76 3.29 -2.51
C CYS A 42 8.66 2.24 -2.74
N LEU A 43 9.02 1.12 -3.35
CA LEU A 43 8.13 -0.02 -3.57
C LEU A 43 8.71 -1.26 -2.91
N LEU A 44 7.94 -1.90 -2.03
CA LEU A 44 8.27 -3.19 -1.44
C LEU A 44 7.16 -4.19 -1.79
N ILE A 45 7.56 -5.31 -2.38
CA ILE A 45 6.68 -6.46 -2.65
C ILE A 45 7.16 -7.61 -1.76
N ALA A 46 6.22 -8.20 -1.03
CA ALA A 46 6.47 -9.34 -0.17
C ALA A 46 5.43 -10.44 -0.44
N LEU A 47 5.90 -11.68 -0.44
CA LEU A 47 5.11 -12.89 -0.61
C LEU A 47 5.34 -13.76 0.62
N ASN A 48 4.27 -14.15 1.34
CA ASN A 48 4.35 -14.98 2.55
C ASN A 48 5.42 -14.48 3.55
N HIS A 49 5.36 -13.19 3.90
CA HIS A 49 6.33 -12.51 4.78
C HIS A 49 7.78 -12.42 4.27
N ARG A 50 8.09 -12.99 3.10
CA ARG A 50 9.40 -12.86 2.45
C ARG A 50 9.40 -11.65 1.53
N ILE A 51 10.36 -10.74 1.72
CA ILE A 51 10.60 -9.65 0.76
C ILE A 51 11.19 -10.26 -0.50
N VAL A 52 10.53 -10.01 -1.63
CA VAL A 52 10.92 -10.56 -2.94
C VAL A 52 11.31 -9.46 -3.94
N TYR A 53 10.96 -8.21 -3.65
CA TYR A 53 11.37 -7.05 -4.43
C TYR A 53 11.42 -5.79 -3.57
N PHE A 54 12.42 -4.96 -3.83
CA PHE A 54 12.54 -3.65 -3.22
C PHE A 54 13.11 -2.64 -4.22
N HIS A 55 12.42 -1.52 -4.39
CA HIS A 55 12.89 -0.34 -5.11
C HIS A 55 12.88 0.86 -4.17
N ALA A 56 13.95 1.65 -4.22
CA ALA A 56 14.04 2.95 -3.58
C ALA A 56 14.48 3.96 -4.65
N GLY A 57 13.60 4.93 -4.92
CA GLY A 57 13.90 6.02 -5.84
C GLY A 57 15.05 6.90 -5.34
N THR A 58 15.72 7.58 -6.26
CA THR A 58 16.90 8.42 -5.97
C THR A 58 16.58 9.66 -5.11
N GLN A 59 15.30 10.04 -5.01
CA GLN A 59 14.80 11.16 -4.19
C GLN A 59 14.08 10.67 -2.93
N THR A 60 14.40 9.46 -2.46
CA THR A 60 13.85 8.90 -1.23
C THR A 60 14.88 8.91 -0.10
N THR A 61 14.42 8.90 1.15
CA THR A 61 15.26 8.93 2.34
C THR A 61 15.07 7.68 3.19
N ALA A 62 15.91 7.51 4.21
CA ALA A 62 15.76 6.44 5.19
C ALA A 62 14.38 6.44 5.89
N GLU A 63 13.72 7.60 5.95
CA GLU A 63 12.38 7.71 6.51
C GLU A 63 11.34 6.92 5.69
N ASN A 64 11.47 6.90 4.36
CA ASN A 64 10.59 6.11 3.49
C ASN A 64 10.66 4.62 3.82
N ASN A 65 11.84 4.11 4.19
CA ASN A 65 12.02 2.71 4.59
C ASN A 65 11.31 2.42 5.92
N ASN A 66 11.35 3.36 6.86
CA ASN A 66 10.62 3.23 8.12
C ASN A 66 9.11 3.22 7.90
N TRP A 67 8.61 4.09 7.01
CA TRP A 67 7.20 4.10 6.61
C TRP A 67 6.76 2.80 5.95
N ILE A 68 7.58 2.23 5.06
CA ILE A 68 7.31 0.92 4.45
C ILE A 68 7.19 -0.17 5.52
N LYS A 69 8.13 -0.23 6.47
CA LYS A 69 8.10 -1.22 7.56
C LYS A 69 6.82 -1.10 8.39
N LYS A 70 6.45 0.13 8.77
CA LYS A 70 5.21 0.40 9.53
C LYS A 70 3.98 -0.07 8.76
N LYS A 71 3.85 0.28 7.48
CA LYS A 71 2.73 -0.14 6.62
C LYS A 71 2.67 -1.65 6.45
N LEU A 72 3.82 -2.30 6.25
CA LEU A 72 3.91 -3.74 6.11
C LEU A 72 3.45 -4.46 7.38
N ASN A 73 3.87 -3.99 8.55
CA ASN A 73 3.43 -4.55 9.83
C ASN A 73 1.93 -4.40 10.04
N THR A 74 1.34 -3.26 9.67
CA THR A 74 -0.12 -3.08 9.70
C THR A 74 -0.82 -4.09 8.81
N VAL A 75 -0.36 -4.28 7.57
CA VAL A 75 -0.97 -5.25 6.64
C VAL A 75 -0.84 -6.68 7.16
N TYR A 76 0.32 -7.06 7.72
CA TYR A 76 0.52 -8.40 8.29
C TYR A 76 -0.32 -8.67 9.53
N PHE A 77 -0.58 -7.66 10.35
CA PHE A 77 -1.34 -7.84 11.59
C PHE A 77 -2.86 -7.82 11.35
N PHE A 78 -3.33 -6.93 10.47
CA PHE A 78 -4.75 -6.69 10.26
C PHE A 78 -5.32 -7.32 8.99
N GLU A 79 -4.48 -7.89 8.13
CA GLU A 79 -4.88 -8.48 6.83
C GLU A 79 -5.62 -7.49 5.90
N HIS A 80 -5.46 -6.20 6.14
CA HIS A 80 -6.07 -5.10 5.39
C HIS A 80 -5.05 -4.00 5.14
N SER A 81 -5.28 -3.14 4.14
CA SER A 81 -4.38 -2.03 3.86
C SER A 81 -4.28 -1.08 5.06
N SER A 82 -3.13 -0.39 5.16
CA SER A 82 -2.97 0.65 6.17
C SER A 82 -3.99 1.78 6.02
N LEU A 83 -4.52 2.00 4.82
CA LEU A 83 -5.58 2.98 4.57
C LEU A 83 -6.90 2.51 5.18
N CYS A 84 -7.31 1.26 4.95
CA CYS A 84 -8.47 0.66 5.61
C CYS A 84 -8.36 0.78 7.13
N GLN A 85 -7.21 0.47 7.71
CA GLN A 85 -7.01 0.59 9.16
C GLN A 85 -7.08 2.04 9.66
N THR A 86 -6.56 2.98 8.87
CA THR A 86 -6.62 4.40 9.21
C THR A 86 -8.05 4.90 9.12
N THR A 87 -8.80 4.59 8.06
CA THR A 87 -10.21 4.96 7.92
C THR A 87 -11.09 4.22 8.93
N HIS A 88 -10.72 3.04 9.40
CA HIS A 88 -11.48 2.31 10.43
C HIS A 88 -11.32 2.99 11.77
N ARG A 89 -10.08 3.39 12.11
CA ARG A 89 -9.80 4.23 13.27
C ARG A 89 -10.43 5.61 13.14
N ILE A 90 -10.36 6.23 11.97
CA ILE A 90 -11.00 7.52 11.75
C ILE A 90 -12.49 7.35 11.88
N ASN A 91 -13.16 6.36 11.30
CA ASN A 91 -14.61 6.19 11.46
C ASN A 91 -15.00 5.86 12.91
N SER A 92 -14.20 5.08 13.64
CA SER A 92 -14.43 4.88 15.08
C SER A 92 -14.17 6.14 15.92
N VAL A 93 -13.30 7.04 15.46
CA VAL A 93 -13.00 8.36 16.05
C VAL A 93 -13.88 9.48 15.47
N ALA A 94 -14.49 9.32 14.30
CA ALA A 94 -15.27 10.28 13.53
C ALA A 94 -16.76 10.10 13.79
N CYS A 95 -17.16 8.92 14.29
CA CYS A 95 -18.24 8.83 15.28
C CYS A 95 -18.05 9.78 16.48
N ARG A 96 -16.88 10.43 16.65
CA ARG A 96 -16.63 11.46 17.67
C ARG A 96 -16.20 12.84 17.13
N LEU A 97 -15.67 13.04 15.91
CA LEU A 97 -15.25 14.36 15.38
C LEU A 97 -15.18 14.45 13.83
N PRO A 98 -15.29 15.64 13.18
CA PRO A 98 -15.46 15.81 11.73
C PRO A 98 -14.15 15.75 10.91
N SER A 99 -14.28 15.37 9.63
CA SER A 99 -13.29 14.71 8.76
C SER A 99 -12.69 15.58 7.63
N GLU A 100 -11.39 15.42 7.33
CA GLU A 100 -10.80 15.59 5.97
C GLU A 100 -9.60 14.64 5.69
N VAL A 101 -9.44 14.25 4.41
CA VAL A 101 -8.22 13.84 3.64
C VAL A 101 -7.81 12.35 3.38
N HIS A 102 -8.12 11.90 2.14
CA HIS A 102 -7.34 11.28 1.00
C HIS A 102 -6.37 10.04 1.04
N HIS A 103 -6.82 8.91 0.41
CA HIS A 103 -6.30 7.96 -0.65
C HIS A 103 -4.87 7.32 -0.69
N PHE A 104 -4.77 5.97 -0.94
CA PHE A 104 -3.79 5.20 -1.80
C PHE A 104 -3.99 3.63 -1.80
N VAL A 105 -3.71 2.93 -2.92
CA VAL A 105 -3.99 1.49 -3.28
C VAL A 105 -2.79 0.51 -3.11
N LYS A 106 -3.01 -0.82 -2.90
CA LYS A 106 -1.99 -1.90 -3.02
C LYS A 106 -2.52 -3.32 -3.40
N TYR A 107 -1.62 -4.12 -3.98
CA TYR A 107 -1.67 -5.49 -4.56
C TYR A 107 -1.93 -6.65 -3.61
#